data_AF-A0A0G0ID24-F1
#
_entry.id   AF-A0A0G0ID24-F1
#
_cell.length_a   1.000
_cell.length_b   1.000
_cell.length_c   1.000
_cell.angle_alpha   90.00
_cell.angle_beta   90.00
_cell.angle_gamma   90.00
#
_symmetry.space_group_name_H-M   'P 1'
#
loop_
_entity.id
_entity.type
_entity.pdbx_description
1 polymer ?
#
loop_
_entity_poly.entity_id
_entity_poly.type
_entity_poly.pdbx_seq_one_letter_code
_entity_poly.pdbx_strand_id
1 'polypeptide(L)'
;MPRPPFTLSLSLGDASILSRIKESYLIWIDIVPHLAKNTRHTIGARIENKFLDLLDLSYVAYFTAKDKKIEKISRCILLLDTLKFLISVAWEAKLISHRQCEEIALKLEEIGKMLGGWKKNSDNLEKKNRTL
;
A
#
# COMPACT_ATOMS: atom_id res chain seq x y z
N MET A 1 -23.25 -25.68 -7.40
CA MET A 1 -22.81 -24.66 -6.42
C MET A 1 -21.46 -24.13 -6.88
N PRO A 2 -21.29 -22.81 -7.13
CA PRO A 2 -19.96 -22.27 -7.37
C PRO A 2 -19.13 -22.46 -6.11
N ARG A 3 -17.91 -22.99 -6.25
CA ARG A 3 -16.99 -23.11 -5.10
C ARG A 3 -16.79 -21.72 -4.51
N PRO A 4 -16.85 -21.54 -3.18
CA PRO A 4 -16.43 -20.29 -2.58
C PRO A 4 -15.01 -20.00 -3.06
N PRO A 5 -14.67 -18.76 -3.44
CA PRO A 5 -13.29 -18.41 -3.76
C PRO A 5 -12.43 -18.87 -2.58
N PHE A 6 -11.34 -19.59 -2.87
CA PHE A 6 -10.40 -20.02 -1.84
C PHE A 6 -9.88 -18.77 -1.12
N THR A 7 -10.49 -18.43 0.01
CA THR A 7 -9.99 -17.39 0.88
C THR A 7 -9.02 -18.08 1.84
N LEU A 8 -7.72 -17.84 1.63
CA LEU A 8 -6.76 -17.99 2.72
C LEU A 8 -7.12 -16.93 3.75
N SER A 9 -8.10 -17.22 4.60
CA SER A 9 -8.73 -16.22 5.46
C SER A 9 -7.81 -15.88 6.62
N LEU A 10 -7.03 -14.82 6.45
CA LEU A 10 -6.91 -13.91 7.57
C LEU A 10 -8.27 -13.24 7.74
N SER A 11 -8.82 -13.23 8.97
CA SER A 11 -10.01 -12.48 9.36
C SER A 11 -9.72 -10.96 9.32
N LEU A 12 -9.37 -10.46 8.14
CA LEU A 12 -9.17 -9.05 7.85
C LEU A 12 -10.41 -8.61 7.10
N GLY A 13 -11.21 -7.74 7.71
CA GLY A 13 -12.40 -7.20 7.06
C GLY A 13 -12.05 -6.55 5.71
N ASP A 14 -13.00 -6.55 4.78
CA ASP A 14 -12.84 -6.04 3.41
C ASP A 14 -12.40 -4.56 3.37
N ALA A 15 -12.68 -3.81 4.44
CA ALA A 15 -12.30 -2.41 4.62
C ALA A 15 -10.93 -2.21 5.32
N SER A 16 -10.14 -3.25 5.52
CA SER A 16 -8.80 -3.14 6.13
C SER A 16 -7.78 -2.54 5.17
N ILE A 17 -6.74 -1.89 5.72
CA ILE A 17 -5.66 -1.31 4.90
C ILE A 17 -4.96 -2.40 4.07
N LEU A 18 -4.84 -3.61 4.63
CA LEU A 18 -4.20 -4.76 3.99
C LEU A 18 -5.01 -5.21 2.77
N SER A 19 -6.35 -5.17 2.85
CA SER A 19 -7.20 -5.44 1.70
C SER A 19 -6.99 -4.41 0.59
N ARG A 20 -6.91 -3.11 0.93
CA ARG A 20 -6.68 -2.04 -0.05
C ARG A 20 -5.30 -2.12 -0.71
N ILE A 21 -4.26 -2.43 0.05
CA ILE A 21 -2.91 -2.68 -0.48
C ILE A 21 -2.95 -3.87 -1.45
N LYS A 22 -3.57 -4.99 -1.05
CA LYS A 22 -3.73 -6.18 -1.89
C LYS A 22 -4.44 -5.84 -3.20
N GLU A 23 -5.57 -5.13 -3.16
CA GLU A 23 -6.29 -4.74 -4.38
C GLU A 23 -5.46 -3.87 -5.31
N SER A 24 -4.71 -2.90 -4.78
CA SER A 24 -3.82 -2.06 -5.58
C SER A 24 -2.68 -2.86 -6.20
N TYR A 25 -2.11 -3.79 -5.42
CA TYR A 25 -1.02 -4.64 -5.85
C TYR A 25 -1.45 -5.64 -6.94
N LEU A 26 -2.67 -6.19 -6.87
CA LEU A 26 -3.21 -7.07 -7.92
C LEU A 26 -3.30 -6.36 -9.28
N ILE A 27 -3.62 -5.06 -9.30
CA ILE A 27 -3.59 -4.27 -10.54
C ILE A 27 -2.17 -4.18 -11.08
N TRP A 28 -1.19 -3.94 -10.20
CA TRP A 28 0.22 -3.89 -10.62
C TRP A 28 0.71 -5.23 -11.19
N ILE A 29 0.34 -6.35 -10.56
CA ILE A 29 0.66 -7.70 -11.07
C ILE A 29 0.12 -7.91 -12.49
N ASP A 30 -1.07 -7.41 -12.81
CA ASP A 30 -1.64 -7.50 -14.16
C ASP A 30 -0.87 -6.65 -15.20
N ILE A 31 -0.27 -5.54 -14.76
CA ILE A 31 0.53 -4.65 -15.61
C ILE A 31 1.91 -5.23 -15.93
N VAL A 32 2.60 -5.83 -14.95
CA VAL A 32 4.01 -6.25 -15.07
C VAL A 32 4.31 -7.14 -16.30
N PRO A 33 3.49 -8.14 -16.66
CA PRO A 33 3.69 -8.96 -17.86
C PRO A 33 3.67 -8.18 -19.18
N HIS A 34 2.98 -7.03 -19.22
CA HIS A 34 2.84 -6.19 -20.41
C HIS A 34 3.98 -5.17 -20.57
N LEU A 35 4.80 -4.98 -19.53
CA LEU A 35 5.98 -4.13 -19.60
C LEU A 35 7.06 -4.75 -20.49
N ALA A 36 7.80 -3.91 -21.23
CA ALA A 36 9.00 -4.35 -21.96
C ALA A 36 10.03 -4.97 -21.01
N LYS A 37 10.82 -5.93 -21.49
CA LYS A 37 11.77 -6.70 -20.67
C LYS A 37 12.70 -5.80 -19.82
N ASN A 38 13.27 -4.75 -20.42
CA ASN A 38 14.21 -3.86 -19.74
C ASN A 38 13.55 -3.05 -18.62
N THR A 39 12.32 -2.56 -18.84
CA THR A 39 11.59 -1.75 -17.84
C THR A 39 10.99 -2.63 -16.75
N ARG A 40 10.61 -3.87 -17.09
CA ARG A 40 10.16 -4.88 -16.13
C ARG A 40 11.19 -5.19 -15.06
N HIS A 41 12.45 -5.38 -15.43
CA HIS A 41 13.53 -5.70 -14.48
C HIS A 41 14.10 -4.46 -13.75
N THR A 42 13.66 -3.26 -14.10
CA THR A 42 14.11 -2.01 -13.48
C THR A 42 12.99 -1.40 -12.65
N ILE A 43 12.23 -0.46 -13.22
CA ILE A 43 11.13 0.22 -12.53
C ILE A 43 10.00 -0.76 -12.16
N GLY A 44 9.75 -1.76 -13.02
CA GLY A 44 8.80 -2.86 -12.78
C GLY A 44 9.03 -3.54 -11.44
N ALA A 45 10.22 -4.13 -11.29
CA ALA A 45 10.68 -4.80 -10.07
C ALA A 45 10.82 -3.85 -8.88
N ARG A 46 11.17 -2.57 -9.09
CA ARG A 46 11.28 -1.59 -8.00
C ARG A 46 9.92 -1.27 -7.40
N ILE A 47 8.89 -1.11 -8.22
CA ILE A 47 7.50 -0.88 -7.78
C ILE A 47 6.95 -2.14 -7.10
N GLU A 48 7.20 -3.31 -7.67
CA GLU A 48 6.87 -4.62 -7.08
C GLU A 48 7.39 -4.73 -5.64
N ASN A 49 8.68 -4.49 -5.44
CA ASN A 49 9.30 -4.54 -4.12
C ASN A 49 8.69 -3.50 -3.17
N LYS A 50 8.30 -2.31 -3.66
CA LYS A 50 7.67 -1.29 -2.82
C LYS A 50 6.26 -1.67 -2.39
N PHE A 51 5.50 -2.37 -3.22
CA PHE A 51 4.22 -2.95 -2.80
C PHE A 51 4.41 -4.00 -1.71
N LEU A 52 5.39 -4.90 -1.87
CA LEU A 52 5.70 -5.94 -0.88
C LEU A 52 6.19 -5.34 0.44
N ASP A 53 7.13 -4.39 0.38
CA ASP A 53 7.61 -3.62 1.55
C ASP A 53 6.44 -2.96 2.30
N LEU A 54 5.52 -2.33 1.56
CA LEU A 54 4.35 -1.66 2.12
C LEU A 54 3.39 -2.65 2.76
N LEU A 55 3.17 -3.81 2.14
CA LEU A 55 2.33 -4.87 2.68
C LEU A 55 2.90 -5.42 3.99
N ASP A 56 4.17 -5.82 4.00
CA ASP A 56 4.85 -6.36 5.18
C ASP A 56 4.85 -5.37 6.35
N LEU A 57 5.22 -4.11 6.07
CA LEU A 57 5.28 -3.10 7.11
C LEU A 57 3.89 -2.72 7.64
N SER A 58 2.88 -2.68 6.75
CA SER A 58 1.50 -2.41 7.15
C SER A 58 0.94 -3.57 7.97
N TYR A 59 1.34 -4.80 7.68
CA TYR A 59 0.97 -5.97 8.47
C TYR A 59 1.53 -5.84 9.89
N VAL A 60 2.84 -5.57 10.00
CA VAL A 60 3.49 -5.33 11.30
C VAL A 60 2.81 -4.18 12.03
N ALA A 61 2.56 -3.04 11.37
CA ALA A 61 1.90 -1.89 11.98
C ALA A 61 0.45 -2.18 12.42
N TYR A 62 -0.28 -3.03 11.69
CA TYR A 62 -1.64 -3.41 12.03
C TYR A 62 -1.70 -4.17 13.36
N PHE A 63 -0.80 -5.13 13.56
CA PHE A 63 -0.74 -5.99 14.74
C PHE A 63 0.17 -5.49 15.88
N THR A 64 0.95 -4.43 15.66
CA THR A 64 1.79 -3.84 16.71
C THR A 64 0.96 -3.04 17.72
N ALA A 65 1.32 -3.16 19.00
CA ALA A 65 0.74 -2.38 20.10
C ALA A 65 0.90 -0.86 19.87
N LYS A 66 -0.05 -0.08 20.39
CA LYS A 66 -0.27 1.33 20.01
C LYS A 66 0.95 2.24 20.30
N ASP A 67 1.74 1.92 21.31
CA ASP A 67 2.93 2.62 21.79
C ASP A 67 4.12 2.58 20.81
N LYS A 68 4.27 1.51 20.02
CA LYS A 68 5.35 1.36 19.02
C LYS A 68 4.88 1.59 17.59
N LYS A 69 3.63 2.00 17.41
CA LYS A 69 2.94 2.03 16.11
C LYS A 69 3.30 3.26 15.27
N ILE A 70 3.65 4.39 15.89
CA ILE A 70 3.86 5.69 15.20
C ILE A 70 5.02 5.66 14.21
N GLU A 71 6.16 5.09 14.62
CA GLU A 71 7.32 4.96 13.76
C GLU A 71 7.01 4.08 12.55
N LYS A 72 6.31 2.96 12.77
CA LYS A 72 5.92 2.02 11.70
C LYS A 72 4.94 2.67 10.72
N ILE A 73 3.93 3.38 11.22
CA ILE A 73 2.99 4.14 10.37
C ILE A 73 3.74 5.19 9.54
N SER A 74 4.67 5.92 10.14
CA SER A 74 5.44 6.96 9.42
C SER A 74 6.28 6.36 8.29
N ARG A 75 6.87 5.19 8.52
CA ARG A 75 7.58 4.44 7.49
C ARG A 75 6.63 3.90 6.39
N CYS A 76 5.42 3.43 6.73
CA CYS A 76 4.40 3.06 5.74
C CYS A 76 4.03 4.24 4.83
N ILE A 77 3.85 5.43 5.41
CA ILE A 77 3.52 6.66 4.66
C ILE A 77 4.65 6.98 3.66
N LEU A 78 5.91 6.95 4.12
CA LEU A 78 7.05 7.20 3.23
C LEU A 78 7.14 6.18 2.07
N LEU A 79 6.88 4.90 2.35
CA LEU A 79 6.84 3.85 1.32
C LEU A 79 5.71 4.11 0.32
N LEU A 80 4.53 4.50 0.80
CA LEU A 80 3.38 4.84 -0.04
C LEU A 80 3.69 6.05 -0.93
N ASP A 81 4.29 7.11 -0.40
CA ASP A 81 4.65 8.31 -1.18
C ASP A 81 5.69 7.99 -2.25
N THR A 82 6.68 7.16 -1.90
CA THR A 82 7.67 6.65 -2.86
C THR A 82 6.99 5.82 -3.96
N LEU A 83 6.03 4.99 -3.60
CA LEU A 83 5.28 4.16 -4.53
C LEU A 83 4.45 5.01 -5.49
N LYS A 84 3.73 6.02 -5.00
CA LYS A 84 2.98 6.99 -5.82
C LYS A 84 3.90 7.71 -6.81
N PHE A 85 5.07 8.16 -6.34
CA PHE A 85 6.05 8.80 -7.20
C PHE A 85 6.52 7.87 -8.33
N LEU A 86 6.86 6.61 -8.03
CA LEU A 86 7.29 5.65 -9.04
C LEU A 86 6.18 5.33 -10.05
N ILE A 87 4.92 5.26 -9.62
CA ILE A 87 3.77 5.09 -10.52
C ILE A 87 3.61 6.29 -11.45
N SER A 88 3.76 7.52 -10.93
CA SER A 88 3.76 8.74 -11.77
C SER A 88 4.85 8.67 -12.83
N VAL A 89 6.08 8.34 -12.43
CA VAL A 89 7.21 8.21 -13.36
C VAL A 89 6.93 7.14 -14.41
N ALA A 90 6.36 5.98 -14.04
CA ALA A 90 6.01 4.93 -14.99
C ALA A 90 4.94 5.40 -15.99
N TRP A 91 3.98 6.20 -15.56
CA TRP A 91 2.97 6.79 -16.42
C TRP A 91 3.55 7.87 -17.35
N GLU A 92 4.36 8.79 -16.84
CA GLU A 92 5.04 9.83 -17.63
C GLU A 92 5.99 9.23 -18.68
N ALA A 93 6.66 8.12 -18.33
CA ALA A 93 7.47 7.32 -19.24
C ALA A 93 6.65 6.45 -20.21
N LYS A 94 5.31 6.54 -20.19
CA LYS A 94 4.36 5.81 -21.04
C LYS A 94 4.48 4.28 -20.92
N LEU A 95 4.90 3.80 -19.75
CA LEU A 95 5.00 2.36 -19.46
C LEU A 95 3.66 1.76 -19.08
N ILE A 96 2.76 2.58 -18.54
CA ILE A 96 1.40 2.22 -18.17
C ILE A 96 0.42 3.21 -18.80
N SER A 97 -0.79 2.75 -19.10
CA SER A 97 -1.85 3.62 -19.63
C SER A 97 -2.36 4.59 -18.57
N HIS A 98 -2.98 5.69 -19.01
CA HIS A 98 -3.60 6.67 -18.11
C HIS A 98 -4.66 6.03 -17.20
N ARG A 99 -5.47 5.12 -17.75
CA ARG A 99 -6.49 4.38 -16.99
C ARG A 99 -5.87 3.52 -15.89
N GLN A 100 -4.83 2.75 -16.21
CA GLN A 100 -4.10 1.94 -15.21
C GLN A 100 -3.50 2.81 -14.10
N CYS A 101 -2.93 3.98 -14.47
CA CYS A 101 -2.41 4.93 -13.51
C CYS A 101 -3.50 5.47 -12.59
N GLU A 102 -4.65 5.87 -13.14
CA GLU A 102 -5.80 6.36 -12.39
C GLU A 102 -6.34 5.31 -11.41
N GLU A 103 -6.55 4.08 -11.87
CA GLU A 103 -7.06 2.98 -11.04
C GLU A 103 -6.14 2.67 -9.85
N ILE A 104 -4.82 2.67 -10.07
CA ILE A 104 -3.84 2.49 -9.00
C ILE A 104 -3.83 3.70 -8.07
N ALA A 105 -3.77 4.92 -8.62
CA ALA A 105 -3.66 6.15 -7.84
C ALA A 105 -4.84 6.31 -6.86
N LEU A 106 -6.07 6.02 -7.30
CA LEU A 106 -7.25 6.06 -6.44
C LEU A 106 -7.10 5.14 -5.21
N LYS A 107 -6.63 3.91 -5.40
CA LYS A 107 -6.41 2.98 -4.29
C LYS A 107 -5.26 3.42 -3.37
N LEU A 108 -4.17 3.95 -3.93
CA LEU A 108 -3.04 4.49 -3.14
C LEU A 108 -3.45 5.73 -2.33
N GLU A 109 -4.35 6.56 -2.84
CA GLU A 109 -4.91 7.71 -2.11
C GLU A 109 -5.76 7.27 -0.91
N GLU A 110 -6.60 6.24 -1.09
CA GLU A 110 -7.37 5.66 0.02
C GLU A 110 -6.47 5.09 1.11
N ILE A 111 -5.42 4.34 0.74
CA ILE A 111 -4.42 3.83 1.68
C ILE A 111 -3.77 4.99 2.45
N GLY A 112 -3.45 6.09 1.76
CA GLY A 112 -2.90 7.30 2.38
C GLY A 112 -3.82 7.92 3.42
N LYS A 113 -5.13 8.03 3.13
CA LYS A 113 -6.14 8.52 4.07
C LYS A 113 -6.22 7.62 5.32
N MET A 114 -6.16 6.30 5.15
CA MET A 114 -6.17 5.34 6.25
C MET A 114 -4.93 5.48 7.15
N LEU A 115 -3.73 5.56 6.55
CA LEU A 115 -2.48 5.77 7.29
C LEU A 115 -2.45 7.11 8.02
N GLY A 116 -2.93 8.18 7.38
CA GLY A 116 -3.04 9.50 7.99
C GLY A 116 -3.97 9.50 9.22
N GLY A 117 -5.12 8.82 9.12
CA GLY A 117 -6.02 8.60 10.24
C GLY A 117 -5.36 7.85 11.40
N TRP A 118 -4.59 6.80 11.09
CA TRP A 118 -3.86 6.05 12.11
C TRP A 118 -2.76 6.88 12.78
N LYS A 119 -2.03 7.69 12.02
CA LYS A 119 -0.99 8.58 12.54
C LYS A 119 -1.59 9.60 13.52
N LYS A 120 -2.68 10.27 13.12
CA LYS A 120 -3.38 11.26 13.97
C LYS A 120 -3.92 10.63 15.25
N ASN A 121 -4.53 9.45 15.14
CA ASN A 121 -5.04 8.74 16.31
C ASN A 121 -3.92 8.34 17.29
N SER A 122 -2.76 7.96 16.77
CA SER A 122 -1.62 7.55 17.60
C SER A 122 -0.94 8.75 18.28
N ASP A 123 -0.77 9.88 17.57
CA ASP A 123 -0.21 11.14 18.11
C ASP A 123 -1.05 11.73 19.25
N ASN A 124 -2.38 11.70 19.11
CA ASN A 124 -3.30 12.16 20.16
C ASN A 124 -3.17 11.35 21.47
N LEU A 125 -2.85 10.06 21.37
CA LEU A 125 -2.67 9.17 22.52
C LEU A 125 -1.34 9.40 23.23
N GLU A 126 -0.25 9.65 22.49
CA GLU A 126 1.02 10.05 23.09
C GLU A 126 0.89 11.33 23.90
N LYS A 127 0.17 12.33 23.37
CA LYS A 127 -0.08 13.60 24.09
C LYS A 127 -0.83 13.35 25.41
N LYS A 128 -1.84 12.48 25.40
CA LYS A 128 -2.61 12.13 26.60
C LYS A 128 -1.78 11.42 27.67
N ASN A 129 -0.86 10.53 27.26
CA ASN A 129 0.05 9.83 28.19
C ASN A 129 1.14 10.73 28.79
N ARG A 130 1.47 11.87 28.16
CA ARG A 130 2.43 12.85 28.70
C ARG A 130 1.80 13.87 29.66
N THR A 131 0.47 13.97 29.67
CA THR A 131 -0.30 14.87 30.55
C THR A 131 -0.89 14.17 31.78
N LEU A 132 -0.53 12.89 31.99
CA LEU A 132 -0.82 12.10 33.19
C LEU A 132 0.50 11.81 33.92
#